data_AF-A0A3D3JUQ2-F1
#
_entry.id   AF-A0A3D3JUQ2-F1
#
_cell.length_a   1.000
_cell.length_b   1.000
_cell.length_c   1.000
_cell.angle_alpha   90.00
_cell.angle_beta   90.00
_cell.angle_gamma   90.00
#
_symmetry.space_group_name_H-M   'P 1'
#
loop_
_entity.id
_entity.type
_entity.pdbx_description
1 polymer ?
#
loop_
_entity_poly.entity_id
_entity_poly.type
_entity_poly.pdbx_seq_one_letter_code
_entity_poly.pdbx_strand_id
1 'polypeptide(L)'
;NAGYNDVALHHFPDVRELLLDGLSRILAENEVIILSGGVSMGKFDLVPGVLEELGVEGIFHKVRQRPGKPLWFGIGGDGQAVYGLPGNPV
;
A
#
# COMPACT_ATOMS: atom_id res chain seq x y z
N ASN A 1 -10.38 -17.79 -9.50
CA ASN A 1 -9.26 -17.09 -10.16
C ASN A 1 -9.84 -15.80 -10.73
N ALA A 2 -9.43 -14.64 -10.22
CA ALA A 2 -9.94 -13.33 -10.66
C ALA A 2 -9.28 -12.86 -11.97
N GLY A 3 -8.42 -13.68 -12.59
CA GLY A 3 -7.73 -13.37 -13.85
C GLY A 3 -6.26 -12.98 -13.68
N TYR A 4 -5.79 -12.75 -12.45
CA TYR A 4 -4.39 -12.47 -12.13
C TYR A 4 -3.63 -13.78 -11.92
N ASN A 5 -2.60 -14.02 -12.73
CA ASN A 5 -1.83 -15.27 -12.73
C ASN A 5 -0.42 -15.11 -12.15
N ASP A 6 0.09 -13.88 -12.05
CA ASP A 6 1.36 -13.56 -11.40
C ASP A 6 1.06 -12.83 -10.09
N VAL A 7 1.26 -13.53 -8.97
CA VAL A 7 0.93 -13.04 -7.63
C VAL A 7 2.06 -13.40 -6.69
N ALA A 8 2.66 -12.39 -6.08
CA ALA A 8 3.68 -12.54 -5.07
C ALA A 8 3.18 -12.02 -3.70
N LEU A 9 3.65 -12.65 -2.62
CA LEU A 9 3.40 -12.21 -1.25
C LEU A 9 4.73 -11.87 -0.59
N HIS A 10 4.81 -10.66 -0.05
CA HIS A 10 5.98 -10.15 0.66
C HIS A 10 5.60 -9.75 2.09
N HIS A 11 6.55 -9.87 3.01
CA HIS A 11 6.41 -9.39 4.38
C HIS A 11 7.61 -8.52 4.73
N PHE A 12 7.35 -7.29 5.13
CA PHE A 12 8.38 -6.32 5.51
C PHE A 12 8.22 -5.98 6.99
N PRO A 13 9.33 -5.83 7.73
CA PRO A 13 9.28 -5.21 9.05
C PRO A 13 8.94 -3.72 8.91
N ASP A 14 8.41 -3.11 9.98
CA ASP A 14 8.13 -1.66 10.07
C ASP A 14 9.44 -0.85 10.23
N VAL A 15 10.33 -0.97 9.24
CA VAL A 15 11.62 -0.28 9.15
C VAL A 15 11.62 0.49 7.83
N ARG A 16 11.74 1.82 7.92
CA ARG A 16 11.57 2.73 6.78
C ARG A 16 12.47 2.35 5.60
N GLU A 17 13.74 2.06 5.85
CA GLU A 17 14.73 1.76 4.82
C GLU A 17 14.39 0.46 4.08
N LEU A 18 13.90 -0.55 4.80
CA LEU A 18 13.48 -1.83 4.22
C LEU A 18 12.17 -1.70 3.44
N LEU A 19 11.25 -0.86 3.92
CA LEU A 19 10.03 -0.52 3.19
C LEU A 19 10.34 0.24 1.90
N LEU A 20 11.23 1.23 1.95
CA LEU A 20 11.60 2.02 0.77
C LEU A 20 12.24 1.15 -0.32
N ASP A 21 13.25 0.36 0.05
CA ASP A 21 13.92 -0.55 -0.89
C ASP A 21 12.95 -1.60 -1.44
N GLY A 22 12.17 -2.26 -0.58
CA GLY A 22 11.21 -3.29 -0.99
C GLY A 22 10.08 -2.76 -1.87
N LEU A 23 9.43 -1.66 -1.45
CA LEU A 23 8.31 -1.08 -2.19
C LEU A 23 8.75 -0.47 -3.52
N SER A 24 9.98 0.06 -3.63
CA SER A 24 10.49 0.57 -4.92
C SER A 24 10.52 -0.53 -6.00
N ARG A 25 10.96 -1.73 -5.65
CA ARG A 25 11.02 -2.88 -6.57
C ARG A 25 9.63 -3.40 -6.89
N ILE A 26 8.79 -3.56 -5.85
CA ILE A 26 7.41 -4.02 -6.03
C ILE A 26 6.63 -3.07 -6.94
N LEU A 27 6.78 -1.76 -6.76
CA LEU A 27 6.14 -0.76 -7.64
C LEU A 27 6.64 -0.86 -9.08
N ALA A 28 7.94 -1.07 -9.31
CA ALA A 28 8.50 -1.18 -10.65
C ALA A 28 8.06 -2.44 -11.40
N GLU A 29 7.71 -3.51 -10.68
CA GLU A 29 7.45 -4.84 -11.25
C GLU A 29 5.96 -5.21 -11.29
N ASN A 30 5.07 -4.44 -10.65
CA ASN A 30 3.67 -4.82 -10.47
C ASN A 30 2.70 -3.69 -10.86
N GLU A 31 1.59 -4.07 -11.49
CA GLU A 31 0.51 -3.13 -11.86
C GLU A 31 -0.42 -2.81 -10.68
N VAL A 32 -0.56 -3.74 -9.74
CA VAL A 32 -1.44 -3.62 -8.57
C VAL A 32 -0.70 -4.06 -7.31
N ILE A 33 -0.70 -3.20 -6.30
CA ILE A 33 -0.08 -3.44 -5.01
C ILE A 33 -1.17 -3.39 -3.94
N ILE A 34 -1.24 -4.43 -3.10
CA ILE A 34 -2.17 -4.49 -1.96
C ILE A 34 -1.36 -4.64 -0.68
N LEU A 35 -1.45 -3.65 0.19
CA LEU A 35 -0.81 -3.60 1.50
C LEU A 35 -1.86 -3.93 2.56
N SER A 36 -1.70 -5.05 3.25
CA SER A 36 -2.65 -5.53 4.27
C SER A 36 -2.39 -4.98 5.67
N GLY A 37 -1.54 -3.95 5.81
CA GLY A 37 -1.13 -3.38 7.09
C GLY A 37 -0.27 -2.12 6.90
N GLY A 38 0.05 -1.43 8.00
CA GLY A 38 0.95 -0.25 7.98
C GLY A 38 0.34 1.07 7.50
N VAL A 39 -0.98 1.13 7.24
CA VAL A 39 -1.70 2.30 6.71
C VAL A 39 -2.70 2.91 7.71
N SER A 40 -2.48 2.72 9.00
CA SER A 40 -3.45 3.04 10.04
C SER A 40 -2.99 4.22 10.89
N MET A 41 -3.81 5.29 10.92
CA MET A 41 -3.71 6.58 11.62
C MET A 41 -3.02 6.62 13.00
N GLY A 42 -1.75 6.24 13.06
CA GLY A 42 -0.93 6.13 14.25
C GLY A 42 0.42 6.80 14.03
N LYS A 43 1.18 6.98 15.11
CA LYS A 43 2.49 7.65 15.12
C LYS A 43 3.58 6.99 14.24
N PHE A 44 3.27 5.87 13.57
CA PHE A 44 4.20 5.03 12.82
C PHE A 44 3.71 4.71 11.40
N ASP A 45 2.87 5.55 10.79
CA ASP A 45 2.44 5.39 9.38
C ASP A 45 3.61 5.66 8.41
N LEU A 46 4.56 4.72 8.37
CA LEU A 46 5.71 4.75 7.46
C LEU A 46 5.27 4.53 6.01
N VAL A 47 4.22 3.72 5.79
CA VAL A 47 3.83 3.29 4.45
C VAL A 47 3.35 4.45 3.57
N PRO A 48 2.37 5.30 3.98
CA PRO A 48 1.95 6.42 3.13
C PRO A 48 3.11 7.38 2.80
N GLY A 49 3.99 7.65 3.78
CA GLY A 49 5.14 8.53 3.55
C GLY A 49 6.20 7.93 2.62
N VAL A 50 6.48 6.63 2.74
CA VAL A 50 7.37 5.91 1.81
C VAL A 50 6.77 5.86 0.41
N LEU A 51 5.46 5.62 0.28
CA LEU A 51 4.77 5.62 -1.01
C LEU A 51 4.82 7.02 -1.67
N GLU A 52 4.61 8.09 -0.90
CA GLU A 52 4.73 9.47 -1.39
C GLU A 52 6.17 9.78 -1.87
N GLU A 53 7.19 9.34 -1.13
CA GLU A 53 8.60 9.47 -1.53
C GLU A 53 8.94 8.69 -2.80
N LEU A 54 8.27 7.56 -3.02
CA LEU A 54 8.38 6.76 -4.25
C LEU A 54 7.53 7.34 -5.41
N GLY A 55 6.91 8.50 -5.22
CA GLY A 55 6.13 9.18 -6.26
C GLY A 55 4.73 8.63 -6.44
N VAL A 56 4.20 7.90 -5.45
CA VAL A 56 2.79 7.47 -5.46
C VAL A 56 1.90 8.60 -4.99
N GLU A 57 1.02 9.07 -5.88
CA GLU A 57 0.03 10.09 -5.57
C GLU A 57 -1.10 9.49 -4.75
N GLY A 58 -1.25 9.94 -3.50
CA GLY A 58 -2.39 9.55 -2.67
C GLY A 58 -3.69 10.21 -3.14
N ILE A 59 -4.67 9.41 -3.57
CA ILE A 59 -5.97 9.88 -4.10
C ILE A 59 -6.98 10.08 -2.97
N PHE A 60 -7.05 9.14 -2.02
CA PHE A 60 -7.86 9.31 -0.82
C PHE A 60 -7.30 8.54 0.36
N HIS A 61 -7.60 9.06 1.55
CA HIS A 61 -7.35 8.38 2.81
C HIS A 61 -8.62 8.46 3.67
N LYS A 62 -9.23 7.29 3.88
CA LYS A 62 -10.55 7.03 4.48
C LYS A 62 -11.69 7.12 3.48
N VAL A 63 -12.63 6.20 3.65
CA VAL A 63 -13.92 6.18 2.93
C VAL A 63 -15.04 6.04 3.95
N ARG A 64 -16.23 6.54 3.60
CA ARG A 64 -17.40 6.55 4.50
C ARG A 64 -18.09 5.17 4.52
N GLN A 65 -17.41 4.17 5.09
CA GLN A 65 -17.89 2.78 5.15
C GLN A 65 -17.69 2.12 6.52
N ARG A 66 -18.32 0.96 6.74
CA ARG A 66 -18.18 0.12 7.94
C ARG A 66 -18.45 -1.37 7.60
N PRO A 67 -17.55 -2.33 7.95
CA PRO A 67 -16.19 -2.15 8.48
C PRO A 67 -15.23 -1.56 7.43
N GLY A 68 -13.98 -1.26 7.82
CA GLY A 68 -12.94 -0.83 6.87
C GLY A 68 -12.87 0.67 6.56
N LYS A 69 -13.34 1.55 7.47
CA LYS A 69 -13.24 3.02 7.31
C LYS A 69 -11.84 3.51 6.91
N PRO A 70 -10.73 3.07 7.53
CA PRO A 70 -9.39 3.40 7.04
C PRO A 70 -9.11 2.57 5.79
N LEU A 71 -9.11 3.24 4.64
CA LEU A 71 -8.67 2.71 3.36
C LEU A 71 -7.83 3.81 2.73
N TRP A 72 -6.62 3.47 2.32
CA TRP A 72 -5.75 4.37 1.57
C TRP A 72 -5.69 3.89 0.11
N PHE A 73 -5.71 4.82 -0.82
CA PHE A 73 -5.55 4.51 -2.25
C PHE A 73 -4.67 5.56 -2.92
N GLY A 74 -3.79 5.11 -3.79
CA GLY A 74 -2.91 5.95 -4.57
C GLY A 74 -2.53 5.36 -5.92
N ILE A 75 -1.94 6.20 -6.77
CA ILE A 75 -1.48 5.85 -8.12
C ILE A 75 0.02 6.12 -8.24
N GLY A 76 0.79 5.11 -8.63
CA GLY A 76 2.22 5.23 -8.92
C GLY A 76 2.48 6.03 -10.20
N GLY A 77 3.72 6.51 -10.36
CA GLY A 77 4.12 7.35 -11.50
C GLY A 77 3.88 6.72 -12.88
N ASP A 78 3.90 5.39 -12.96
CA ASP A 78 3.63 4.64 -14.21
C ASP A 78 2.20 4.08 -14.27
N GLY A 79 1.31 4.51 -13.36
CA GLY A 79 -0.10 4.12 -13.33
C GLY A 79 -0.42 2.92 -12.42
N GLN A 80 0.52 2.46 -11.60
CA GLN A 80 0.31 1.35 -10.67
C GLN A 80 -0.78 1.69 -9.64
N ALA A 81 -1.73 0.79 -9.43
CA ALA A 81 -2.77 0.98 -8.40
C ALA A 81 -2.28 0.46 -7.04
N VAL A 82 -2.26 1.31 -6.03
CA VAL A 82 -1.79 0.95 -4.68
C VAL A 82 -2.92 1.05 -3.66
N TYR A 83 -3.25 -0.06 -3.02
CA TYR A 83 -4.29 -0.16 -2.00
C TYR A 83 -3.68 -0.41 -0.62
N GLY A 84 -3.98 0.48 0.32
CA GLY A 84 -3.70 0.31 1.74
C GLY A 84 -4.95 -0.16 2.49
N LEU A 85 -5.00 -1.43 2.87
CA LEU A 85 -6.10 -2.03 3.61
C LEU A 85 -5.86 -1.98 5.14
N PRO A 86 -6.93 -1.87 5.96
CA PRO A 86 -6.79 -1.99 7.40
C PRO A 86 -6.27 -3.38 7.79
N GLY A 87 -5.31 -3.40 8.72
CA GLY A 87 -4.73 -4.65 9.22
C GLY A 87 -5.59 -5.45 10.19
N ASN A 88 -6.76 -4.95 10.60
CA ASN A 88 -7.67 -5.71 11.45
C ASN A 88 -8.52 -6.65 10.58
N PRO A 89 -8.33 -7.98 10.63
CA PRO A 89 -9.20 -8.92 9.95
C PRO A 89 -10.62 -8.82 10.51
N VAL A 90 -11.62 -9.05 9.66
CA VAL A 90 -13.04 -9.10 10.01
C VAL A 90 -13.60 -10.49 9.85
#